data_AF-A0AB40AVH9-F1
#
_entry.id   AF-A0AB40AVH9-F1
#
_cell.length_a   1.000
_cell.length_b   1.000
_cell.length_c   1.000
_cell.angle_alpha   90.00
_cell.angle_beta   90.00
_cell.angle_gamma   90.00
#
_symmetry.space_group_name_H-M   'P 1'
#
loop_
_entity.id
_entity.type
_entity.pdbx_description
1 polymer ?
#
loop_
_entity_poly.entity_id
_entity_poly.type
_entity_poly.pdbx_seq_one_letter_code
_entity_poly.pdbx_strand_id
1 'polypeptide(L)'
;MSKKRGLSLEEKREQMLQIFYDSQGFFLLKELEKLGPKKGVISQSVKDVVQSLVDDDLVLKDKIGTSVYFWSLPSCAGNQLRNAYSKLESDLKSSRKRFAELTEQRENLKKGREESDEREAALEELKAVELQHKKLTEELACYADNDPAALESMKNAIEVAHTAANRWTDNIFTLQQWCSNNFPQAREQLEHLYKEVGIPEDFDYLE
;
A
#
# COMPACT_ATOMS: atom_id res chain seq x y z
N MET A 1 -76.61 -20.67 -8.25
CA MET A 1 -75.24 -21.22 -8.27
C MET A 1 -74.28 -20.08 -7.94
N SER A 2 -73.95 -19.88 -6.66
CA SER A 2 -73.05 -18.79 -6.24
C SER A 2 -71.68 -18.96 -6.87
N LYS A 3 -71.20 -17.93 -7.57
CA LYS A 3 -69.81 -17.85 -8.03
C LYS A 3 -68.92 -17.92 -6.79
N LYS A 4 -68.19 -19.02 -6.64
CA LYS A 4 -67.19 -19.18 -5.57
C LYS A 4 -66.22 -18.01 -5.68
N ARG A 5 -66.06 -17.25 -4.59
CA ARG A 5 -65.08 -16.17 -4.45
C ARG A 5 -63.70 -16.74 -4.81
N GLY A 6 -62.96 -16.05 -5.68
CA GLY A 6 -61.58 -16.43 -6.01
C GLY A 6 -60.68 -16.27 -4.79
N LEU A 7 -59.71 -17.18 -4.63
CA LEU A 7 -58.67 -17.07 -3.60
C LEU A 7 -57.86 -15.78 -3.80
N SER A 8 -57.60 -15.08 -2.70
CA SER A 8 -56.65 -13.98 -2.61
C SER A 8 -55.21 -14.46 -2.83
N LEU A 9 -54.26 -13.52 -2.97
CA LEU A 9 -52.84 -13.86 -3.13
C LEU A 9 -52.33 -14.67 -1.93
N GLU A 10 -52.64 -14.23 -0.70
CA GLU A 10 -52.17 -14.87 0.52
C GLU A 10 -52.75 -16.27 0.69
N GLU A 11 -54.06 -16.44 0.42
CA GLU A 11 -54.67 -17.77 0.44
C GLU A 11 -54.05 -18.70 -0.62
N LYS A 12 -53.66 -18.19 -1.80
CA LYS A 12 -52.93 -19.00 -2.79
C LYS A 12 -51.54 -19.39 -2.29
N ARG A 13 -50.83 -18.49 -1.60
CA ARG A 13 -49.52 -18.76 -0.99
C ARG A 13 -49.62 -19.86 0.06
N GLU A 14 -50.61 -19.78 0.95
CA GLU A 14 -50.88 -20.82 1.95
C GLU A 14 -51.19 -22.18 1.30
N GLN A 15 -52.06 -22.21 0.28
CA GLN A 15 -52.39 -23.45 -0.42
C GLN A 15 -51.18 -24.08 -1.12
N MET A 16 -50.30 -23.27 -1.70
CA MET A 16 -49.05 -23.75 -2.29
C MET A 16 -48.07 -24.26 -1.22
N LEU A 17 -47.92 -23.55 -0.11
CA LEU A 17 -47.09 -23.99 1.03
C LEU A 17 -47.56 -25.33 1.61
N GLN A 18 -48.88 -25.51 1.73
CA GLN A 18 -49.46 -26.74 2.24
C GLN A 18 -49.07 -27.96 1.39
N ILE A 19 -48.90 -27.81 0.07
CA ILE A 19 -48.42 -28.91 -0.80
C ILE A 19 -47.03 -29.37 -0.34
N PHE A 20 -46.13 -28.43 -0.03
CA PHE A 20 -44.79 -28.75 0.45
C PHE A 20 -44.82 -29.38 1.84
N TYR A 21 -45.65 -28.88 2.76
CA TYR A 21 -45.74 -29.42 4.12
C TYR A 21 -46.43 -30.78 4.22
N ASP A 22 -47.47 -31.02 3.42
CA ASP A 22 -48.19 -32.29 3.38
C ASP A 22 -47.30 -33.41 2.81
N SER A 23 -46.57 -33.10 1.74
CA SER A 23 -45.75 -34.08 1.02
C SER A 23 -44.34 -34.24 1.56
N GLN A 24 -43.80 -33.20 2.21
CA GLN A 24 -42.41 -33.09 2.66
C GLN A 24 -41.40 -33.46 1.55
N GLY A 25 -41.77 -33.22 0.29
CA GLY A 25 -41.03 -33.62 -0.90
C GLY A 25 -40.38 -32.46 -1.65
N PHE A 26 -39.67 -32.82 -2.71
CA PHE A 26 -39.03 -31.89 -3.64
C PHE A 26 -39.80 -31.88 -4.96
N PHE A 27 -40.02 -30.70 -5.52
CA PHE A 27 -40.84 -30.54 -6.71
C PHE A 27 -40.13 -29.73 -7.79
N LEU A 28 -40.37 -30.11 -9.04
CA LEU A 28 -40.09 -29.27 -10.19
C LEU A 28 -41.24 -28.29 -10.40
N LEU A 29 -40.97 -27.14 -11.05
CA LEU A 29 -42.01 -26.17 -11.37
C LEU A 29 -43.19 -26.79 -12.14
N LYS A 30 -42.90 -27.69 -13.10
CA LYS A 30 -43.93 -28.40 -13.88
C LYS A 30 -44.82 -29.32 -13.03
N GLU A 31 -44.31 -29.81 -11.89
CA GLU A 31 -45.08 -30.65 -10.97
C GLU A 31 -45.98 -29.78 -10.09
N LEU A 32 -45.46 -28.63 -9.62
CA LEU A 32 -46.24 -27.63 -8.90
C LEU A 32 -47.36 -27.06 -9.76
N GLU A 33 -47.13 -26.83 -11.05
CA GLU A 33 -48.15 -26.39 -12.02
C GLU A 33 -49.29 -27.42 -12.19
N LYS A 34 -49.04 -28.71 -11.92
CA LYS A 34 -50.07 -29.77 -11.90
C LYS A 34 -50.77 -29.91 -10.55
N LEU A 35 -50.06 -29.67 -9.44
CA LEU A 35 -50.58 -29.83 -8.08
C LEU A 35 -51.32 -28.58 -7.59
N GLY A 36 -50.88 -27.38 -7.96
CA GLY A 36 -51.49 -26.10 -7.57
C GLY A 36 -52.98 -25.99 -7.91
N PRO A 37 -53.41 -26.33 -9.14
CA PRO A 37 -54.83 -26.31 -9.49
C PRO A 37 -55.70 -27.27 -8.66
N LYS A 38 -55.13 -28.39 -8.18
CA LYS A 38 -55.85 -29.34 -7.30
C LYS A 38 -56.16 -28.75 -5.93
N LYS A 39 -55.38 -27.77 -5.47
CA LYS A 39 -55.59 -26.99 -4.23
C LYS A 39 -56.30 -25.65 -4.50
N GLY A 40 -56.82 -25.43 -5.71
CA GLY A 40 -57.62 -24.24 -6.07
C GLY A 40 -56.82 -23.05 -6.61
N VAL A 41 -55.50 -23.16 -6.73
CA VAL A 41 -54.65 -22.09 -7.29
C VAL A 41 -54.77 -22.06 -8.81
N ILE A 42 -55.02 -20.90 -9.39
CA ILE A 42 -55.15 -20.74 -10.86
C ILE A 42 -53.82 -21.13 -11.51
N SER A 43 -53.83 -22.04 -12.48
CA SER A 43 -52.62 -22.61 -13.12
C SER A 43 -51.63 -21.54 -13.60
N GLN A 44 -52.12 -20.48 -14.24
CA GLN A 44 -51.29 -19.36 -14.73
C GLN A 44 -50.60 -18.58 -13.60
N SER A 45 -51.14 -18.60 -12.37
CA SER A 45 -50.57 -17.89 -11.22
C SER A 45 -49.63 -18.74 -10.36
N VAL A 46 -49.54 -20.06 -10.62
CA VAL A 46 -48.74 -20.97 -9.77
C VAL A 46 -47.27 -20.54 -9.74
N LYS A 47 -46.70 -20.20 -10.91
CA LYS A 47 -45.30 -19.77 -11.02
C LYS A 47 -45.02 -18.52 -10.20
N ASP A 48 -45.87 -17.50 -10.32
CA ASP A 48 -45.69 -16.22 -9.62
C ASP A 48 -45.88 -16.39 -8.11
N VAL A 49 -46.84 -17.20 -7.69
CA VAL A 49 -47.08 -17.51 -6.26
C VAL A 49 -45.88 -18.27 -5.68
N VAL A 50 -45.36 -19.28 -6.37
CA VAL A 50 -44.15 -20.01 -5.92
C VAL A 50 -42.95 -19.07 -5.88
N GLN A 51 -42.79 -18.17 -6.85
CA GLN A 51 -41.69 -17.21 -6.81
C GLN A 51 -41.82 -16.27 -5.63
N SER A 52 -43.01 -15.74 -5.33
CA SER A 52 -43.23 -14.89 -4.14
C SER A 52 -42.94 -15.61 -2.82
N LEU A 53 -43.21 -16.92 -2.75
CA LEU A 53 -42.85 -17.74 -1.59
C LEU A 53 -41.35 -17.95 -1.45
N VAL A 54 -40.63 -18.03 -2.57
CA VAL A 54 -39.17 -18.12 -2.58
C VAL A 54 -38.55 -16.78 -2.21
N ASP A 55 -39.09 -15.66 -2.70
CA ASP A 55 -38.56 -14.33 -2.44
C ASP A 55 -38.67 -13.96 -0.94
N ASP A 56 -39.66 -14.51 -0.23
CA ASP A 56 -39.84 -14.37 1.22
C ASP A 56 -39.21 -15.53 2.03
N ASP A 57 -38.31 -16.33 1.43
CA ASP A 57 -37.60 -17.46 2.06
C ASP A 57 -38.49 -18.58 2.66
N LEU A 58 -39.78 -18.62 2.32
CA LEU A 58 -40.72 -19.64 2.78
C LEU A 58 -40.62 -20.95 1.97
N VAL A 59 -40.15 -20.87 0.73
CA VAL A 59 -39.83 -22.03 -0.12
C VAL A 59 -38.39 -21.89 -0.57
N LEU A 60 -37.60 -22.95 -0.37
CA LEU A 60 -36.24 -23.02 -0.86
C LEU A 60 -36.25 -23.46 -2.33
N LYS A 61 -35.32 -22.90 -3.10
CA LYS A 61 -35.03 -23.36 -4.46
C LYS A 61 -33.54 -23.63 -4.62
N ASP A 62 -33.21 -24.66 -5.38
CA ASP A 62 -31.84 -24.92 -5.79
C ASP A 62 -31.78 -25.59 -7.16
N LYS A 63 -30.71 -25.33 -7.89
CA LYS A 63 -30.50 -25.84 -9.23
C LYS A 63 -29.54 -27.03 -9.17
N ILE A 64 -30.07 -28.21 -9.46
CA ILE A 64 -29.30 -29.46 -9.50
C ILE A 64 -29.26 -29.93 -10.96
N GLY A 65 -28.08 -29.84 -11.58
CA GLY A 65 -27.88 -30.10 -13.00
C GLY A 65 -28.65 -29.11 -13.87
N THR A 66 -29.54 -29.62 -14.72
CA THR A 66 -30.38 -28.80 -15.62
C THR A 66 -31.70 -28.37 -14.99
N SER A 67 -32.04 -28.88 -13.81
CA SER A 67 -33.36 -28.75 -13.19
C SER A 67 -33.32 -27.89 -11.94
N VAL A 68 -34.38 -27.11 -11.71
CA VAL A 68 -34.58 -26.32 -10.48
C VAL A 68 -35.62 -27.02 -9.61
N TYR A 69 -35.23 -27.36 -8.39
CA TYR A 69 -36.06 -28.01 -7.40
C TYR A 69 -36.54 -26.99 -6.37
N PHE A 70 -37.78 -27.14 -5.93
CA PHE A 70 -38.43 -26.34 -4.92
C PHE A 70 -38.88 -27.23 -3.77
N TRP A 71 -38.65 -26.80 -2.54
CA TRP A 71 -39.12 -27.53 -1.35
C TRP A 71 -39.33 -26.60 -0.17
N SER A 72 -40.17 -27.01 0.77
CA SER A 72 -40.29 -26.38 2.08
C SER A 72 -40.62 -27.44 3.12
N LEU A 73 -39.87 -27.44 4.22
CA LEU A 73 -40.07 -28.38 5.33
C LEU A 73 -40.60 -27.59 6.53
N PRO A 74 -41.52 -28.16 7.33
CA PRO A 74 -42.05 -27.48 8.53
C PRO A 74 -40.96 -27.05 9.52
N SER A 75 -39.82 -27.75 9.55
CA SER A 75 -38.67 -27.45 10.41
C SER A 75 -37.76 -26.34 9.87
N CYS A 76 -37.94 -25.90 8.62
CA CYS A 76 -36.99 -25.02 7.94
C CYS A 76 -36.90 -23.64 8.60
N ALA A 77 -38.05 -22.99 8.87
CA ALA A 77 -38.10 -21.69 9.54
C ALA A 77 -37.46 -21.73 10.94
N GLY A 78 -37.76 -22.78 11.71
CA GLY A 78 -37.18 -22.95 13.05
C GLY A 78 -35.65 -23.18 13.02
N ASN A 79 -35.16 -23.93 12.03
CA ASN A 79 -33.73 -24.19 11.87
C ASN A 79 -32.98 -22.93 11.37
N GLN A 80 -33.55 -22.19 10.42
CA GLN A 80 -33.01 -20.91 9.97
C GLN A 80 -32.88 -19.92 11.13
N LEU A 81 -33.93 -19.78 11.96
CA LEU A 81 -33.91 -18.91 13.12
C LEU A 81 -32.83 -19.34 14.14
N ARG A 82 -32.70 -20.65 14.41
CA ARG A 82 -31.69 -21.18 15.33
C ARG A 82 -30.26 -20.95 14.82
N ASN A 83 -30.03 -21.13 13.52
CA ASN A 83 -28.73 -20.88 12.90
C ASN A 83 -28.38 -19.39 12.92
N ALA A 84 -29.34 -18.51 12.59
CA ALA A 84 -29.15 -17.07 12.67
C ALA A 84 -28.84 -16.63 14.10
N TYR A 85 -29.59 -17.15 15.08
CA TYR A 85 -29.35 -16.88 16.50
C TYR A 85 -27.94 -17.33 16.94
N SER A 86 -27.56 -18.57 16.64
CA SER A 86 -26.24 -19.10 17.00
C SER A 86 -25.10 -18.31 16.36
N LYS A 87 -25.26 -17.89 15.10
CA LYS A 87 -24.29 -17.03 14.41
C LYS A 87 -24.17 -15.67 15.09
N LEU A 88 -25.30 -15.00 15.33
CA LEU A 88 -25.33 -13.69 16.01
C LEU A 88 -24.74 -13.77 17.43
N GLU A 89 -24.99 -14.85 18.16
CA GLU A 89 -24.42 -15.07 19.49
C GLU A 89 -22.90 -15.25 19.43
N SER A 90 -22.39 -16.00 18.45
CA SER A 90 -20.95 -16.16 18.20
C SER A 90 -20.28 -14.84 17.82
N ASP A 91 -20.91 -14.06 16.94
CA ASP A 91 -20.43 -12.75 16.50
C ASP A 91 -20.44 -11.73 17.65
N LEU A 92 -21.46 -11.76 18.51
CA LEU A 92 -21.53 -10.95 19.71
C LEU A 92 -20.39 -11.30 20.68
N LYS A 93 -20.14 -12.59 20.89
CA LYS A 93 -19.08 -13.07 21.78
C LYS A 93 -17.70 -12.65 21.26
N SER A 94 -17.43 -12.81 19.97
CA SER A 94 -16.17 -12.42 19.36
C SER A 94 -15.95 -10.90 19.42
N SER A 95 -17.00 -10.12 19.13
CA SER A 95 -16.96 -8.66 19.20
C SER A 95 -16.72 -8.16 20.62
N ARG A 96 -17.37 -8.76 21.63
CA ARG A 96 -17.13 -8.43 23.05
C ARG A 96 -15.70 -8.72 23.47
N LYS A 97 -15.15 -9.88 23.07
CA LYS A 97 -13.75 -10.24 23.34
C LYS A 97 -12.81 -9.20 22.73
N ARG A 98 -12.99 -8.89 21.44
CA ARG A 98 -12.16 -7.89 20.73
C ARG A 98 -12.27 -6.50 21.36
N PHE A 99 -13.46 -6.10 21.80
CA PHE A 99 -13.65 -4.83 22.49
C PHE A 99 -12.88 -4.77 23.81
N ALA A 100 -12.92 -5.84 24.61
CA ALA A 100 -12.16 -5.92 25.85
C ALA A 100 -10.63 -5.83 25.60
N GLU A 101 -10.13 -6.59 24.63
CA GLU A 101 -8.71 -6.57 24.24
C GLU A 101 -8.27 -5.17 23.76
N LEU A 102 -9.06 -4.51 22.91
CA LEU A 102 -8.77 -3.16 22.42
C LEU A 102 -8.83 -2.12 23.54
N THR A 103 -9.75 -2.27 24.49
CA THR A 103 -9.85 -1.39 25.64
C THR A 103 -8.61 -1.52 26.53
N GLU A 104 -8.17 -2.75 26.80
CA GLU A 104 -6.94 -3.01 27.55
C GLU A 104 -5.70 -2.44 26.84
N GLN A 105 -5.58 -2.64 25.53
CA GLN A 105 -4.50 -2.07 24.72
C GLN A 105 -4.51 -0.54 24.77
N ARG A 106 -5.68 0.09 24.68
CA ARG A 106 -5.82 1.55 24.80
C ARG A 106 -5.33 2.04 26.15
N GLU A 107 -5.76 1.41 27.25
CA GLU A 107 -5.32 1.81 28.59
C GLU A 107 -3.81 1.60 28.79
N ASN A 108 -3.25 0.52 28.26
CA ASN A 108 -1.80 0.29 28.33
C ASN A 108 -1.00 1.30 27.51
N LEU A 109 -1.49 1.72 26.34
CA LEU A 109 -0.86 2.78 25.52
C LEU A 109 -0.99 4.17 26.14
N LYS A 110 -2.02 4.39 26.95
CA LYS A 110 -2.25 5.68 27.63
C LYS A 110 -1.26 5.90 28.78
N LYS A 111 -0.78 4.82 29.42
CA LYS A 111 0.25 4.91 30.47
C LYS A 111 1.53 5.54 29.91
N GLY A 112 1.97 6.64 30.52
CA GLY A 112 3.12 7.43 30.07
C GLY A 112 2.85 8.33 28.84
N ARG A 113 1.61 8.39 28.36
CA ARG A 113 1.14 9.30 27.30
C ARG A 113 -0.11 10.05 27.75
N GLU A 114 -0.24 10.26 29.06
CA GLU A 114 -1.35 10.98 29.64
C GLU A 114 -1.44 12.38 29.02
N GLU A 115 -2.65 12.83 28.76
CA GLU A 115 -2.88 14.20 28.31
C GLU A 115 -2.59 15.13 29.47
N SER A 116 -1.56 15.96 29.30
CA SER A 116 -1.14 17.00 30.23
C SER A 116 -0.60 18.19 29.44
N ASP A 117 -0.71 19.38 30.02
CA ASP A 117 -0.17 20.61 29.44
C ASP A 117 1.34 20.50 29.21
N GLU A 118 2.05 19.79 30.10
CA GLU A 118 3.48 19.49 29.97
C GLU A 118 3.79 18.66 28.72
N ARG A 119 2.97 17.64 28.43
CA ARG A 119 3.14 16.80 27.25
C ARG A 119 2.86 17.58 25.97
N GLU A 120 1.82 18.42 25.98
CA GLU A 120 1.50 19.27 24.83
C GLU A 120 2.65 20.27 24.55
N ALA A 121 3.15 20.95 25.58
CA ALA A 121 4.30 21.84 25.46
C ALA A 121 5.55 21.13 24.92
N ALA A 122 5.88 19.94 25.45
CA ALA A 122 7.02 19.16 25.00
C ALA A 122 6.88 18.69 23.53
N LEU A 123 5.67 18.36 23.09
CA LEU A 123 5.41 17.99 21.69
C LEU A 123 5.55 19.19 20.74
N GLU A 124 5.12 20.38 21.15
CA GLU A 124 5.31 21.60 20.37
C GLU A 124 6.80 22.02 20.33
N GLU A 125 7.53 21.90 21.44
CA GLU A 125 8.98 22.12 21.48
C GLU A 125 9.72 21.15 20.57
N LEU A 126 9.39 19.85 20.62
CA LEU A 126 9.98 18.84 19.75
C LEU A 126 9.81 19.21 18.28
N LYS A 127 8.59 19.58 17.86
CA LYS A 127 8.32 20.02 16.48
C LYS A 127 9.15 21.23 16.09
N ALA A 128 9.29 22.21 16.99
CA ALA A 128 10.08 23.41 16.74
C ALA A 128 11.56 23.08 16.56
N VAL A 129 12.12 22.21 17.42
CA VAL A 129 13.52 21.75 17.35
C VAL A 129 13.76 20.92 16.10
N GLU A 130 12.88 20.00 15.73
CA GLU A 130 12.99 19.21 14.49
C GLU A 130 13.01 20.11 13.25
N LEU A 131 12.16 21.14 13.23
CA LEU A 131 12.14 22.12 12.14
C LEU A 131 13.45 22.92 12.06
N GLN A 132 13.98 23.36 13.21
CA GLN A 132 15.26 24.07 13.25
C GLN A 132 16.41 23.17 12.83
N HIS A 133 16.46 21.93 13.33
CA HIS A 133 17.47 20.95 12.94
C HIS A 133 17.46 20.71 11.43
N LYS A 134 16.28 20.54 10.83
CA LYS A 134 16.14 20.39 9.38
C LYS A 134 16.71 21.59 8.63
N LYS A 135 16.35 22.82 9.03
CA LYS A 135 16.87 24.05 8.40
C LYS A 135 18.40 24.15 8.50
N LEU A 136 18.96 23.89 9.69
CA LEU A 136 20.40 23.92 9.90
C LEU A 136 21.11 22.83 9.10
N THR A 137 20.51 21.65 8.96
CA THR A 137 21.06 20.56 8.15
C THR A 137 21.09 20.94 6.66
N GLU A 138 20.01 21.54 6.15
CA GLU A 138 19.94 22.06 4.78
C GLU A 138 20.96 23.18 4.56
N GLU A 139 21.11 24.08 5.52
CA GLU A 139 22.11 25.15 5.47
C GLU A 139 23.55 24.61 5.49
N LEU A 140 23.86 23.64 6.36
CA LEU A 140 25.18 22.99 6.39
C LEU A 140 25.50 22.28 5.07
N ALA A 141 24.50 21.66 4.43
CA ALA A 141 24.69 21.03 3.13
C ALA A 141 25.13 22.03 2.04
N CYS A 142 24.69 23.28 2.09
CA CYS A 142 25.15 24.33 1.19
C CYS A 142 26.65 24.66 1.35
N TYR A 143 27.23 24.36 2.51
CA TYR A 143 28.65 24.61 2.80
C TYR A 143 29.51 23.34 2.70
N ALA A 144 28.96 22.22 2.21
CA ALA A 144 29.67 20.96 2.13
C ALA A 144 30.99 21.04 1.32
N ASP A 145 31.03 21.88 0.30
CA ASP A 145 32.22 22.09 -0.54
C ASP A 145 33.30 22.97 0.14
N ASN A 146 32.98 23.62 1.26
CA ASN A 146 33.89 24.50 2.00
C ASN A 146 34.46 23.81 3.25
N ASP A 147 34.76 22.52 3.17
CA ASP A 147 35.40 21.79 4.27
C ASP A 147 36.80 22.36 4.56
N PRO A 148 37.07 22.89 5.77
CA PRO A 148 38.39 23.40 6.14
C PRO A 148 39.50 22.36 5.98
N ALA A 149 39.21 21.08 6.21
CA ALA A 149 40.20 20.01 6.04
C ALA A 149 40.52 19.78 4.56
N ALA A 150 39.52 19.85 3.66
CA ALA A 150 39.74 19.80 2.22
C ALA A 150 40.55 21.01 1.73
N LEU A 151 40.28 22.20 2.25
CA LEU A 151 40.99 23.42 1.92
C LEU A 151 42.45 23.39 2.40
N GLU A 152 42.70 22.87 3.61
CA GLU A 152 44.05 22.68 4.13
C GLU A 152 44.84 21.64 3.32
N SER A 153 44.20 20.51 2.97
CA SER A 153 44.77 19.50 2.08
C SER A 153 45.15 20.07 0.72
N MET A 154 44.27 20.90 0.13
CA MET A 154 44.54 21.57 -1.13
C MET A 154 45.73 22.54 -1.04
N LYS A 155 45.85 23.31 0.06
CA LYS A 155 47.00 24.20 0.29
C LYS A 155 48.32 23.42 0.37
N ASN A 156 48.34 22.33 1.12
CA ASN A 156 49.53 21.48 1.26
C ASN A 156 49.91 20.85 -0.10
N ALA A 157 48.93 20.41 -0.89
CA ALA A 157 49.16 19.88 -2.22
C ALA A 157 49.71 20.94 -3.19
N ILE A 158 49.22 22.18 -3.10
CA ILE A 158 49.74 23.32 -3.88
C ILE A 158 51.20 23.60 -3.52
N GLU A 159 51.56 23.62 -2.24
CA GLU A 159 52.95 23.84 -1.80
C GLU A 159 53.90 22.77 -2.35
N VAL A 160 53.49 21.50 -2.30
CA VAL A 160 54.26 20.38 -2.87
C VAL A 160 54.39 20.51 -4.38
N ALA A 161 53.30 20.85 -5.08
CA ALA A 161 53.29 21.02 -6.53
C ALA A 161 54.17 22.21 -6.98
N HIS A 162 54.11 23.33 -6.25
CA HIS A 162 54.91 24.52 -6.50
C HIS A 162 56.40 24.23 -6.32
N THR A 163 56.77 23.61 -5.19
CA THR A 163 58.15 23.18 -4.93
C THR A 163 58.64 22.20 -6.01
N ALA A 164 57.79 21.25 -6.41
CA ALA A 164 58.14 20.27 -7.44
C ALA A 164 58.32 20.92 -8.82
N ALA A 165 57.45 21.87 -9.20
CA ALA A 165 57.54 22.61 -10.44
C ALA A 165 58.84 23.41 -10.50
N ASN A 166 59.15 24.19 -9.45
CA ASN A 166 60.38 24.98 -9.37
C ASN A 166 61.63 24.10 -9.37
N ARG A 167 61.60 22.91 -8.75
CA ARG A 167 62.69 21.93 -8.86
C ARG A 167 62.87 21.40 -10.29
N TRP A 168 61.80 21.21 -11.05
CA TRP A 168 61.93 20.82 -12.46
C TRP A 168 62.42 21.99 -13.31
N THR A 169 62.04 23.23 -12.99
CA THR A 169 62.63 24.44 -13.57
C THR A 169 64.15 24.48 -13.35
N ASP A 170 64.62 24.25 -12.11
CA ASP A 170 66.06 24.13 -11.80
C ASP A 170 66.74 23.07 -12.68
N ASN A 171 66.13 21.89 -12.80
CA ASN A 171 66.68 20.79 -13.58
C ASN A 171 66.78 21.14 -15.07
N ILE A 172 65.78 21.83 -15.62
CA ILE A 172 65.77 22.29 -17.02
C ILE A 172 66.92 23.29 -17.24
N PHE A 173 67.05 24.32 -16.40
CA PHE A 173 68.14 25.29 -16.52
C PHE A 173 69.52 24.66 -16.32
N THR A 174 69.65 23.72 -15.38
CA THR A 174 70.90 22.99 -15.14
C THR A 174 71.28 22.17 -16.37
N LEU A 175 70.33 21.48 -16.99
CA LEU A 175 70.55 20.71 -18.21
C LEU A 175 70.95 21.62 -19.38
N GLN A 176 70.27 22.77 -19.54
CA GLN A 176 70.58 23.76 -20.56
C GLN A 176 71.99 24.32 -20.40
N GLN A 177 72.39 24.67 -19.17
CA GLN A 177 73.73 25.16 -18.86
C GLN A 177 74.80 24.09 -19.10
N TRP A 178 74.57 22.86 -18.63
CA TRP A 178 75.51 21.76 -18.81
C TRP A 178 75.70 21.40 -20.29
N CYS A 179 74.61 21.31 -21.06
CA CYS A 179 74.69 21.02 -22.49
C CYS A 179 75.45 22.12 -23.24
N SER A 180 75.17 23.39 -22.93
CA SER A 180 75.85 24.54 -23.54
C SER A 180 77.36 24.56 -23.24
N ASN A 181 77.77 24.14 -22.05
CA ASN A 181 79.18 24.12 -21.64
C ASN A 181 79.96 22.94 -22.23
N ASN A 182 79.36 21.75 -22.32
CA ASN A 182 80.06 20.53 -22.74
C ASN A 182 79.93 20.26 -24.24
N PHE A 183 78.84 20.72 -24.88
CA PHE A 183 78.55 20.50 -26.29
C PHE A 183 78.10 21.80 -26.97
N PRO A 184 79.01 22.76 -27.25
CA PRO A 184 78.64 24.06 -27.82
C PRO A 184 77.87 23.97 -29.15
N GLN A 185 78.18 22.93 -29.95
CA GLN A 185 77.53 22.63 -31.23
C GLN A 185 76.09 22.09 -31.11
N ALA A 186 75.66 21.64 -29.92
CA ALA A 186 74.31 21.12 -29.67
C ALA A 186 73.37 22.17 -29.04
N ARG A 187 73.88 23.38 -28.73
CA ARG A 187 73.12 24.43 -28.06
C ARG A 187 71.89 24.88 -28.85
N GLU A 188 72.06 25.21 -30.12
CA GLU A 188 70.95 25.65 -30.98
C GLU A 188 69.89 24.54 -31.16
N GLN A 189 70.32 23.28 -31.21
CA GLN A 189 69.41 22.13 -31.31
C GLN A 189 68.58 21.96 -30.04
N LEU A 190 69.18 22.16 -28.86
CA LEU A 190 68.47 22.09 -27.58
C LEU A 190 67.47 23.24 -27.42
N GLU A 191 67.85 24.47 -27.80
CA GLU A 191 66.95 25.63 -27.78
C GLU A 191 65.76 25.43 -28.73
N HIS A 192 65.99 24.86 -29.91
CA HIS A 192 64.91 24.49 -30.84
C HIS A 192 63.98 23.43 -30.25
N LEU A 193 64.55 22.37 -29.66
CA LEU A 193 63.77 21.31 -29.01
C LEU A 193 62.89 21.87 -27.89
N TYR A 194 63.42 22.74 -27.03
CA TYR A 194 62.67 23.37 -25.96
C TYR A 194 61.50 24.20 -26.47
N LYS A 195 61.68 24.96 -27.55
CA LYS A 195 60.59 25.67 -28.22
C LYS A 195 59.53 24.72 -28.79
N GLU A 196 59.95 23.61 -29.42
CA GLU A 196 59.03 22.60 -29.96
C GLU A 196 58.19 21.92 -28.87
N VAL A 197 58.78 21.63 -27.71
CA VAL A 197 58.07 21.03 -26.57
C VAL A 197 57.31 22.06 -25.71
N GLY A 198 57.33 23.33 -26.11
CA GLY A 198 56.52 24.39 -25.49
C GLY A 198 57.14 25.05 -24.26
N ILE A 199 58.46 25.01 -24.09
CA ILE A 199 59.18 25.80 -23.09
C ILE A 199 59.48 27.18 -23.72
N PRO A 200 58.82 28.25 -23.25
CA PRO A 200 58.99 29.58 -23.84
C PRO A 200 60.28 30.26 -23.36
N GLU A 201 60.67 31.37 -24.00
CA GLU A 201 61.91 32.10 -23.65
C GLU A 201 61.81 32.84 -22.31
N ASP A 202 60.59 33.15 -21.86
CA ASP A 202 60.27 33.76 -20.56
C ASP A 202 59.91 32.71 -19.50
N PHE A 203 60.24 31.43 -19.74
CA PHE A 203 60.08 30.38 -18.76
C PHE A 203 60.92 30.68 -17.52
N ASP A 204 60.27 30.76 -16.36
CA ASP A 204 60.91 31.08 -15.09
C ASP A 204 60.23 30.33 -13.94
N TYR A 205 60.73 30.52 -12.72
CA TYR A 205 60.11 29.99 -11.50
C TYR A 205 58.68 30.50 -11.33
N LEU A 206 57.83 29.64 -10.79
CA LEU A 206 56.52 30.04 -10.29
C LEU A 206 56.72 30.80 -8.97
N GLU A 207 56.15 32.00 -8.89
CA GLU A 207 56.04 32.79 -7.65
C GLU A 207 55.00 32.22 -6.68
#